data_AF-A0A9W6JNP6-F1
#
_entry.id   AF-A0A9W6JNP6-F1
#
_cell.length_a   1.000
_cell.length_b   1.000
_cell.length_c   1.000
_cell.angle_alpha   90.00
_cell.angle_beta   90.00
_cell.angle_gamma   90.00
#
_symmetry.space_group_name_H-M   'P 1'
#
loop_
_entity.id
_entity.type
_entity.pdbx_description
1 polymer ?
#
loop_
_entity_poly.entity_id
_entity_poly.type
_entity_poly.pdbx_seq_one_letter_code
_entity_poly.pdbx_strand_id
1 'polypeptide(L)'
;MPGPSDVAGDPLGVAPNVSVVRLAGPWDTADGKGFSRVVGVVDGSRQRFYVQWLTEPDGRIFETKELEDEDAARLTFGDVRAEPGPTGGVTLFLDTVPDKDGLRDTWVLIVGAPGEVRFGPAMN
;
A
#
# COMPACT_ATOMS: atom_id res chain seq x y z
N MET A 1 -19.22 -2.36 33.20
CA MET A 1 -17.99 -2.09 32.44
C MET A 1 -18.31 -2.30 30.98
N PRO A 2 -18.24 -1.28 30.12
CA PRO A 2 -18.35 -1.49 28.68
C PRO A 2 -17.10 -2.24 28.21
N GLY A 3 -17.28 -3.32 27.44
CA GLY A 3 -16.20 -4.11 26.84
C GLY A 3 -15.43 -3.33 25.77
N PRO A 4 -14.32 -3.86 25.24
CA PRO A 4 -13.59 -3.23 24.17
C PRO A 4 -14.56 -2.99 23.01
N SER A 5 -14.80 -1.72 22.71
CA SER A 5 -15.65 -1.29 21.61
C SER A 5 -15.21 -2.04 20.37
N ASP A 6 -16.12 -2.83 19.78
CA ASP A 6 -16.03 -3.20 18.38
C ASP A 6 -15.79 -1.89 17.62
N VAL A 7 -14.55 -1.69 17.18
CA VAL A 7 -14.22 -0.63 16.25
C VAL A 7 -15.01 -0.99 15.01
N ALA A 8 -16.17 -0.35 14.85
CA ALA A 8 -16.99 -0.42 13.66
C ALA A 8 -16.03 -0.34 12.47
N GLY A 9 -16.00 -1.41 11.66
CA GLY A 9 -15.12 -1.53 10.52
C GLY A 9 -15.19 -0.23 9.73
N ASP A 10 -14.05 0.43 9.59
CA ASP A 10 -13.98 1.77 9.06
C ASP A 10 -14.62 1.81 7.65
N PRO A 11 -15.71 2.56 7.44
CA PRO A 11 -16.40 2.62 6.15
C PRO A 11 -15.54 3.23 5.04
N LEU A 12 -14.43 3.88 5.40
CA LEU A 12 -13.44 4.42 4.45
C LEU A 12 -12.28 3.45 4.17
N GLY A 13 -12.24 2.29 4.83
CA GLY A 13 -11.22 1.25 4.62
C GLY A 13 -9.79 1.68 4.97
N VAL A 14 -9.59 2.74 5.76
CA VAL A 14 -8.28 3.24 6.19
C VAL A 14 -8.29 3.51 7.69
N ALA A 15 -7.63 2.64 8.44
CA ALA A 15 -7.46 2.79 9.88
C ALA A 15 -6.97 4.20 10.28
N PRO A 16 -7.44 4.75 11.42
CA PRO A 16 -7.21 6.15 11.82
C PRO A 16 -5.73 6.51 12.02
N ASN A 17 -4.85 5.51 12.14
CA ASN A 17 -3.42 5.67 12.37
C ASN A 17 -2.62 5.64 11.06
N VAL A 18 -3.01 6.45 10.08
CA VAL A 18 -2.27 6.58 8.82
C VAL A 18 -0.92 7.24 9.12
N SER A 19 0.17 6.54 8.84
CA SER A 19 1.52 7.10 8.92
C SER A 19 1.95 7.76 7.62
N VAL A 20 1.45 7.28 6.48
CA VAL A 20 1.91 7.72 5.16
C VAL A 20 0.93 7.32 4.05
N VAL A 21 0.82 8.18 3.05
CA VAL A 21 0.09 7.91 1.81
C VAL A 21 0.99 8.27 0.64
N ARG A 22 1.08 7.36 -0.35
CA ARG A 22 1.78 7.61 -1.62
C ARG A 22 0.85 7.30 -2.78
N LEU A 23 0.73 8.26 -3.71
CA LEU A 23 0.10 7.99 -5.00
C LEU A 23 0.95 6.95 -5.72
N ALA A 24 0.25 5.92 -6.17
CA ALA A 24 0.84 4.76 -6.79
C ALA A 24 0.82 5.01 -8.31
N GLY A 25 -0.33 4.94 -8.98
CA GLY A 25 -0.41 5.30 -10.40
C GLY A 25 -1.84 5.25 -10.96
N PRO A 26 -2.05 5.70 -12.21
CA PRO A 26 -3.36 5.59 -12.84
C PRO A 26 -3.73 4.14 -13.11
N TRP A 27 -5.03 3.84 -13.10
CA TRP A 27 -5.60 2.58 -13.57
C TRP A 27 -6.77 2.87 -14.51
N ASP A 28 -6.94 2.02 -15.53
CA ASP A 28 -8.00 2.13 -16.52
C ASP A 28 -8.44 0.72 -16.91
N THR A 29 -9.73 0.45 -16.77
CA THR A 29 -10.37 -0.86 -16.96
C THR A 29 -11.76 -0.69 -17.56
N ALA A 30 -12.41 -1.80 -17.94
CA ALA A 30 -13.80 -1.74 -18.40
C ALA A 30 -14.78 -1.23 -17.33
N ASP A 31 -14.47 -1.42 -16.05
CA ASP A 31 -15.31 -1.05 -14.91
C ASP A 31 -15.10 0.40 -14.45
N GLY A 32 -14.11 1.09 -15.03
CA GLY A 32 -13.82 2.48 -14.75
C GLY A 32 -12.34 2.81 -14.82
N LYS A 33 -12.03 4.04 -14.42
CA LYS A 33 -10.66 4.55 -14.34
C LYS A 33 -10.46 5.40 -13.09
N GLY A 34 -9.21 5.57 -12.72
CA GLY A 34 -8.80 6.54 -11.72
C GLY A 34 -7.36 6.35 -11.31
N PHE A 35 -7.07 6.47 -10.01
CA PHE A 35 -5.71 6.34 -9.48
C PHE A 35 -5.65 5.38 -8.30
N SER A 36 -4.51 4.73 -8.15
CA SER A 36 -4.18 3.90 -7.01
C SER A 36 -3.31 4.68 -6.02
N ARG A 37 -3.37 4.31 -4.75
CA ARG A 37 -2.47 4.80 -3.71
C ARG A 37 -2.11 3.68 -2.75
N VAL A 38 -0.94 3.78 -2.13
CA VAL A 38 -0.54 2.90 -1.04
C VAL A 38 -0.58 3.69 0.26
N VAL A 39 -1.20 3.09 1.25
CA VAL A 39 -1.43 3.67 2.58
C VAL A 39 -0.70 2.80 3.59
N GLY A 40 0.26 3.41 4.28
CA GLY A 40 0.90 2.83 5.46
C GLY A 40 0.13 3.24 6.71
N VAL A 41 -0.17 2.27 7.55
CA VAL A 41 -0.83 2.45 8.85
C VAL A 41 0.08 1.88 9.94
N VAL A 42 0.17 2.55 11.07
CA VAL A 42 0.82 2.02 12.27
C VAL A 42 -0.23 1.49 13.24
N ASP A 43 -0.23 0.18 13.46
CA ASP A 43 -1.09 -0.52 14.39
C ASP A 43 -0.23 -1.05 15.55
N GLY A 44 -0.15 -0.26 16.62
CA GLY A 44 0.75 -0.52 17.75
C GLY A 44 2.22 -0.48 17.32
N SER A 45 2.89 -1.64 17.32
CA SER A 45 4.28 -1.79 16.87
C SER A 45 4.42 -2.36 15.46
N ARG A 46 3.31 -2.56 14.74
CA ARG A 46 3.30 -3.16 13.40
C ARG A 46 2.90 -2.14 12.35
N GLN A 47 3.62 -2.13 11.24
CA GLN A 47 3.22 -1.37 10.07
C GLN A 47 2.38 -2.26 9.16
N ARG A 48 1.20 -1.78 8.76
CA ARG A 48 0.34 -2.43 7.78
C ARG A 48 0.28 -1.59 6.51
N PHE A 49 0.10 -2.25 5.39
CA PHE A 49 0.05 -1.61 4.09
C PHE A 49 -1.25 -1.96 3.38
N TYR A 50 -1.89 -0.93 2.85
CA TYR A 50 -3.11 -1.06 2.07
C TYR A 50 -2.89 -0.44 0.70
N VAL A 51 -3.27 -1.15 -0.35
CA VAL A 51 -3.39 -0.60 -1.70
C VAL A 51 -4.86 -0.25 -1.92
N GLN A 52 -5.12 0.97 -2.34
CA GLN A 52 -6.47 1.45 -2.63
C GLN A 52 -6.55 1.94 -4.07
N TRP A 53 -7.65 1.63 -4.74
CA TRP A 53 -8.00 2.16 -6.05
C TRP A 53 -9.15 3.13 -5.88
N LEU A 54 -9.00 4.34 -6.39
CA LEU A 54 -9.96 5.43 -6.29
C LEU A 54 -10.45 5.79 -7.68
N THR A 55 -11.75 5.97 -7.85
CA THR A 55 -12.38 6.35 -9.13
C THR A 55 -12.18 7.83 -9.43
N GLU A 56 -12.04 8.16 -10.72
CA GLU A 56 -12.24 9.52 -11.21
C GLU A 56 -13.72 9.76 -11.56
N PRO A 57 -14.22 11.00 -11.40
CA PRO A 57 -13.54 12.18 -10.86
C PRO A 57 -13.70 12.35 -9.34
N ASP A 58 -14.49 11.50 -8.68
CA ASP A 58 -14.98 11.72 -7.32
C ASP A 58 -14.04 11.22 -6.21
N GLY A 59 -12.99 10.48 -6.57
CA GLY A 59 -12.02 9.93 -5.62
C GLY A 59 -12.65 8.90 -4.68
N ARG A 60 -13.75 8.27 -5.06
CA ARG A 60 -14.39 7.23 -4.23
C ARG A 60 -13.51 5.99 -4.25
N ILE A 61 -13.33 5.35 -3.09
CA ILE A 61 -12.64 4.08 -3.00
C ILE A 61 -13.46 3.03 -3.75
N PHE A 62 -12.87 2.51 -4.82
CA PHE A 62 -13.38 1.41 -5.62
C PHE A 62 -13.05 0.08 -4.97
N GLU A 63 -11.80 -0.08 -4.56
CA GLU A 63 -11.31 -1.30 -3.91
C GLU A 63 -10.18 -0.98 -2.92
N THR A 64 -10.03 -1.82 -1.90
CA THR A 64 -8.92 -1.79 -0.95
C THR A 64 -8.41 -3.21 -0.74
N LYS A 65 -7.09 -3.36 -0.71
CA LYS A 65 -6.41 -4.63 -0.46
C LYS A 65 -5.29 -4.45 0.55
N GLU A 66 -5.31 -5.24 1.61
CA GLU A 66 -4.19 -5.33 2.55
C GLU A 66 -3.05 -6.13 1.90
N LEU A 67 -1.81 -5.68 2.07
CA LEU A 67 -0.63 -6.47 1.74
C LEU A 67 -0.34 -7.39 2.93
N GLU A 68 -0.86 -8.60 2.84
CA GLU A 68 -0.64 -9.67 3.83
C GLU A 68 0.73 -10.31 3.60
N ASP A 69 1.79 -9.61 3.99
CA ASP A 69 3.16 -10.13 3.94
C ASP A 69 3.91 -9.76 5.24
N GLU A 70 4.52 -10.76 5.88
CA GLU A 70 5.22 -10.56 7.16
C GLU A 70 6.45 -9.64 7.01
N ASP A 71 7.09 -9.65 5.84
CA ASP A 71 8.21 -8.78 5.55
C ASP A 71 7.77 -7.36 5.17
N ALA A 72 6.55 -7.20 4.63
CA ALA A 72 5.98 -5.87 4.45
C ALA A 72 5.94 -5.10 5.77
N ALA A 73 5.66 -5.76 6.90
CA ALA A 73 5.64 -5.11 8.22
C ALA A 73 6.99 -4.52 8.67
N ARG A 74 8.10 -4.89 8.01
CA ARG A 74 9.46 -4.43 8.29
C ARG A 74 9.92 -3.27 7.38
N LEU A 75 9.11 -2.91 6.40
CA LEU A 75 9.43 -1.88 5.42
C LEU A 75 9.32 -0.48 6.01
N THR A 76 10.23 0.39 5.57
CA THR A 76 10.18 1.82 5.90
C THR A 76 9.73 2.62 4.69
N PHE A 77 8.78 3.53 4.91
CA PHE A 77 8.33 4.45 3.85
C PHE A 77 9.29 5.61 3.57
N GLY A 78 10.42 5.68 4.28
CA GLY A 78 11.38 6.77 4.19
C GLY A 78 11.91 6.98 2.76
N ASP A 79 12.12 5.88 2.04
CA ASP A 79 12.76 5.88 0.73
C ASP A 79 11.92 5.13 -0.32
N VAL A 80 10.65 5.53 -0.48
CA VAL A 80 9.79 4.95 -1.52
C VAL A 80 9.98 5.65 -2.86
N ARG A 81 10.40 4.88 -3.87
CA ARG A 81 10.46 5.32 -5.27
C ARG A 81 9.29 4.71 -6.04
N ALA A 82 8.50 5.55 -6.70
CA ALA A 82 7.42 5.13 -7.57
C ALA A 82 7.84 5.30 -9.03
N GLU A 83 7.68 4.24 -9.82
CA GLU A 83 7.95 4.24 -11.26
C GLU A 83 6.72 3.78 -12.04
N PRO A 84 6.43 4.38 -13.21
CA PRO A 84 5.35 3.89 -14.06
C PRO A 84 5.53 2.41 -14.41
N GLY A 85 4.47 1.62 -14.23
CA GLY A 85 4.47 0.21 -14.58
C GLY A 85 4.49 0.02 -16.11
N PRO A 86 5.18 -1.01 -16.65
CA PRO A 86 5.31 -1.22 -18.09
C PRO A 86 3.99 -1.57 -18.81
N THR A 87 2.96 -2.05 -18.10
CA THR A 87 1.66 -2.43 -18.64
C THR A 87 0.49 -1.60 -18.11
N GLY A 88 0.77 -0.39 -17.59
CA GLY A 88 -0.18 0.36 -16.77
C GLY A 88 0.01 0.06 -15.28
N GLY A 89 -0.41 0.99 -14.42
CA GLY A 89 -0.17 0.92 -12.98
C GLY A 89 1.18 1.51 -12.54
N VAL A 90 1.69 1.07 -11.39
CA VAL A 90 2.95 1.56 -10.80
C VAL A 90 3.78 0.42 -10.21
N THR A 91 5.08 0.60 -10.23
CA THR A 91 6.04 -0.16 -9.44
C THR A 91 6.57 0.72 -8.32
N LEU A 92 6.40 0.29 -7.09
CA LEU A 92 6.90 0.94 -5.88
C LEU A 92 8.08 0.14 -5.35
N PHE A 93 9.19 0.81 -5.11
CA PHE A 93 10.35 0.25 -4.43
C PHE A 93 10.32 0.69 -2.98
N LEU A 94 10.43 -0.25 -2.05
CA LEU A 94 10.38 0.00 -0.61
C LEU A 94 11.61 -0.61 0.05
N ASP A 95 12.35 0.19 0.82
CA ASP A 95 13.52 -0.30 1.54
C ASP A 95 13.19 -0.67 3.00
N THR A 96 13.84 -1.72 3.49
CA THR A 96 13.81 -2.06 4.92
C THR A 96 14.64 -1.07 5.75
N VAL A 97 14.41 -1.08 7.07
CA VAL A 97 15.36 -0.48 8.01
C VAL A 97 16.74 -1.11 7.76
N PRO A 98 17.84 -0.33 7.75
CA PRO A 98 19.19 -0.87 7.75
C PRO A 98 19.38 -1.91 8.86
N ASP A 99 19.99 -3.04 8.53
CA ASP A 99 20.37 -4.03 9.52
C ASP A 99 21.61 -3.59 10.32
N LYS A 100 22.11 -4.47 11.21
CA LYS A 100 23.28 -4.21 12.05
C LYS A 100 24.56 -3.93 11.25
N ASP A 101 24.62 -4.37 10.00
CA ASP A 101 25.76 -4.20 9.09
C ASP A 101 25.53 -3.02 8.13
N GLY A 102 24.39 -2.31 8.26
CA GLY A 102 24.01 -1.16 7.44
C GLY A 102 23.39 -1.52 6.09
N LEU A 103 23.10 -2.80 5.85
CA LEU A 103 22.48 -3.28 4.62
C LEU A 103 20.98 -3.07 4.64
N ARG A 104 20.41 -2.77 3.47
CA ARG A 104 18.97 -2.62 3.26
C ARG A 104 18.54 -3.64 2.21
N ASP A 105 17.41 -4.28 2.46
CA ASP A 105 16.73 -5.06 1.44
C ASP A 105 15.73 -4.15 0.74
N THR A 106 15.76 -4.16 -0.61
CA THR A 106 14.75 -3.49 -1.42
C THR A 106 13.67 -4.48 -1.79
N TRP A 107 12.42 -4.06 -1.61
CA TRP A 107 11.22 -4.78 -1.96
C TRP A 107 10.48 -4.05 -3.07
N VAL A 108 9.77 -4.81 -3.89
CA VAL A 108 9.00 -4.30 -5.02
C VAL A 108 7.53 -4.61 -4.79
N LEU A 109 6.72 -3.57 -4.91
CA LEU A 109 5.27 -3.65 -4.96
C LEU A 109 4.81 -3.18 -6.33
N ILE A 110 4.27 -4.10 -7.12
CA ILE A 110 3.64 -3.81 -8.40
C ILE A 110 2.14 -3.68 -8.15
N VAL A 111 1.57 -2.54 -8.51
CA VAL A 111 0.14 -2.25 -8.42
C VAL A 111 -0.42 -2.12 -9.83
N GLY A 112 -1.37 -2.99 -10.18
CA GLY A 112 -2.03 -3.04 -11.47
C GLY A 112 -3.47 -2.52 -11.40
N ALA A 113 -4.38 -3.21 -12.11
CA ALA A 113 -5.82 -2.96 -12.04
C ALA A 113 -6.36 -3.18 -10.60
N PRO A 114 -7.58 -2.73 -10.28
CA PRO A 114 -8.21 -3.01 -8.99
C PRO A 114 -8.07 -4.48 -8.55
N GLY A 115 -7.54 -4.69 -7.35
CA GLY A 115 -7.28 -6.01 -6.75
C GLY A 115 -5.94 -6.66 -7.15
N GLU A 116 -5.29 -6.17 -8.20
CA GLU A 116 -4.02 -6.70 -8.71
C GLU A 116 -2.83 -6.06 -7.98
N VAL A 117 -2.21 -6.85 -7.10
CA VAL A 117 -0.96 -6.49 -6.42
C VAL A 117 0.01 -7.66 -6.47
N ARG A 118 1.28 -7.35 -6.67
CA ARG A 118 2.37 -8.31 -6.51
C ARG A 118 3.43 -7.68 -5.62
N PHE A 119 3.78 -8.38 -4.56
CA PHE A 119 4.79 -7.94 -3.60
C PHE A 119 5.88 -9.01 -3.47
N GLY A 120 7.13 -8.58 -3.37
CA GLY A 120 8.27 -9.48 -3.21
C GLY A 120 9.61 -8.75 -3.20
N PRO A 121 10.72 -9.45 -2.93
CA PRO A 121 12.04 -8.86 -2.90
C PRO A 121 12.48 -8.42 -4.31
N ALA A 122 13.23 -7.33 -4.41
CA ALA A 122 13.71 -6.75 -5.67
C ALA A 122 14.82 -7.54 -6.38
N MET A 123 15.04 -8.81 -6.01
CA MET A 123 16.21 -9.57 -6.48
C MET A 123 16.28 -9.63 -8.02
N ASN A 124 17.51 -9.42 -8.53
CA ASN A 124 17.89 -9.64 -9.94
C ASN A 124 17.69 -11.09 -10.39
#